data_AF-A0A5F9DL79-F1
#
_entry.id   AF-A0A5F9DL79-F1
#
_cell.length_a   1.000
_cell.length_b   1.000
_cell.length_c   1.000
_cell.angle_alpha   90.00
_cell.angle_beta   90.00
_cell.angle_gamma   90.00
#
_symmetry.space_group_name_H-M   'P 1'
#
loop_
_entity.id
_entity.type
_entity.pdbx_description
1 polymer ?
#
loop_
_entity_poly.entity_id
_entity_poly.type
_entity_poly.pdbx_seq_one_letter_code
_entity_poly.pdbx_strand_id
1 'polypeptide(L)'
;MPQLGLLPKRAWAALFSQLLRPPPSACTQAVRGHSQDFDIAGQFDPMIPDAECLKIICEILSGLQLGNFLIKMPWTDVRHEMVTKKGLAPEVADRIGDYVQCHGGVSLVEQLFQDPRLSQNKQALEGLRDLKLLFEYLTLFGITDKISFDLSLARGLDYYTGVIYEAVLLQTPAQAEEEPLNVGSVAAGGRYDELVAMFDPKGHKVPCVGLSIGVERIFYIVEQRMKALGEKIRATETQVFVATPQKNFLQERLKLIAELWDAGIKAEMPYKNNPKLLSQLHYCENTGIPLVVIIGEQELKEGVVKIRSVASRGEVAVKREDLVTEIQKRLSES
;
A
#
# COMPACT_ATOMS: atom_id res chain seq x y z
N MET A 1 -12.77 -6.28 -5.65
CA MET A 1 -12.75 -7.04 -4.37
C MET A 1 -13.26 -8.49 -4.44
N PRO A 2 -14.13 -8.95 -5.37
CA PRO A 2 -14.44 -10.38 -5.49
C PRO A 2 -13.31 -11.27 -6.07
N GLN A 3 -12.27 -10.67 -6.66
CA GLN A 3 -11.23 -11.37 -7.45
C GLN A 3 -10.18 -12.13 -6.62
N LEU A 4 -10.25 -12.13 -5.28
CA LEU A 4 -9.24 -12.74 -4.39
C LEU A 4 -9.57 -14.16 -3.88
N GLY A 5 -10.67 -14.78 -4.34
CA GLY A 5 -10.89 -16.22 -4.16
C GLY A 5 -11.02 -16.77 -2.73
N LEU A 6 -11.37 -15.93 -1.75
CA LEU A 6 -11.39 -16.31 -0.32
C LEU A 6 -12.58 -17.25 0.04
N LEU A 7 -12.28 -18.31 0.78
CA LEU A 7 -13.21 -19.40 1.09
C LEU A 7 -14.27 -19.07 2.17
N PRO A 8 -15.50 -19.61 2.06
CA PRO A 8 -16.60 -19.33 2.99
C PRO A 8 -16.48 -20.14 4.29
N LYS A 9 -15.80 -19.58 5.30
CA LYS A 9 -15.92 -19.92 6.74
C LYS A 9 -15.05 -19.07 7.69
N ARG A 10 -14.19 -18.18 7.17
CA ARG A 10 -13.30 -17.36 7.98
C ARG A 10 -14.01 -16.11 8.52
N ALA A 11 -13.85 -15.84 9.80
CA ALA A 11 -14.05 -14.51 10.35
C ALA A 11 -12.78 -13.70 10.06
N TRP A 12 -12.82 -12.91 8.98
CA TRP A 12 -11.79 -11.93 8.66
C TRP A 12 -12.33 -10.53 8.92
N ALA A 13 -11.50 -9.67 9.52
CA ALA A 13 -11.77 -8.25 9.64
C ALA A 13 -10.73 -7.50 8.80
N ALA A 14 -11.19 -6.52 8.01
CA ALA A 14 -10.33 -5.56 7.35
C ALA A 14 -10.70 -4.17 7.87
N LEU A 15 -9.88 -3.60 8.75
CA LEU A 15 -10.13 -2.28 9.34
C LEU A 15 -9.19 -1.25 8.73
N PHE A 16 -9.77 -0.26 8.06
CA PHE A 16 -9.06 0.96 7.69
C PHE A 16 -9.46 2.06 8.68
N SER A 17 -8.53 2.52 9.51
CA SER A 17 -8.83 3.52 10.54
C SER A 17 -7.68 4.48 10.80
N GLN A 18 -8.00 5.66 11.32
CA GLN A 18 -7.01 6.63 11.79
C GLN A 18 -6.72 6.35 13.27
N LEU A 19 -5.51 5.86 13.54
CA LEU A 19 -4.96 5.71 14.88
C LEU A 19 -4.40 7.05 15.36
N LEU A 20 -4.73 7.37 16.62
CA LEU A 20 -4.17 8.50 17.36
C LEU A 20 -3.17 7.97 18.38
N ARG A 21 -1.89 8.32 18.25
CA ARG A 21 -0.90 8.09 19.31
C ARG A 21 -0.46 9.44 19.90
N PRO A 22 -0.48 9.61 21.23
CA PRO A 22 0.16 10.77 21.84
C PRO A 22 1.66 10.74 21.49
N PRO A 23 2.30 11.90 21.26
CA PRO A 23 3.67 11.89 20.81
C PRO A 23 4.61 11.39 21.92
N PRO A 24 5.66 10.63 21.57
CA PRO A 24 6.78 10.45 22.48
C PRO A 24 7.45 11.81 22.74
N SER A 25 8.16 11.95 23.86
CA SER A 25 8.74 13.20 24.37
C SER A 25 9.71 13.94 23.42
N ALA A 26 10.07 13.34 22.28
CA ALA A 26 10.88 13.94 21.22
C ALA A 26 10.07 14.62 20.09
N CYS A 27 8.73 14.54 20.10
CA CYS A 27 7.88 15.10 19.05
C CYS A 27 6.83 16.07 19.62
N THR A 28 6.67 17.24 18.99
CA THR A 28 5.79 18.33 19.48
C THR A 28 4.37 18.28 18.90
N GLN A 29 4.04 17.29 18.06
CA GLN A 29 2.70 17.13 17.47
C GLN A 29 2.24 15.67 17.61
N ALA A 30 0.95 15.48 17.88
CA ALA A 30 0.36 14.14 17.95
C ALA A 30 0.44 13.44 16.60
N VAL A 31 1.04 12.24 16.58
CA VAL A 31 1.16 11.42 15.38
C VAL A 31 -0.19 10.79 15.11
N ARG A 32 -0.89 11.32 14.10
CA ARG A 32 -2.02 10.66 13.47
C ARG A 32 -1.46 9.73 12.41
N GLY A 33 -1.82 8.46 12.49
CA GLY A 33 -1.39 7.43 11.55
C GLY A 33 -2.60 6.70 11.00
N HIS A 34 -2.61 6.37 9.71
CA HIS A 34 -3.58 5.42 9.17
C HIS A 34 -3.01 4.01 9.23
N SER A 35 -3.75 3.07 9.84
CA SER A 35 -3.48 1.63 9.73
C SER A 35 -4.50 0.99 8.81
N GLN A 36 -4.04 -0.01 8.06
CA GLN A 36 -4.89 -0.95 7.37
C GLN A 36 -4.59 -2.35 7.92
N ASP A 37 -5.50 -2.84 8.75
CA ASP A 37 -5.33 -4.06 9.53
C ASP A 37 -6.15 -5.18 8.89
N PHE A 38 -5.57 -6.38 8.79
CA PHE A 38 -6.20 -7.60 8.29
C PHE A 38 -5.89 -8.76 9.25
N ASP A 39 -6.94 -9.36 9.79
CA ASP A 39 -6.83 -10.39 10.83
C ASP A 39 -7.64 -11.64 10.48
N ILE A 40 -7.08 -12.81 10.81
CA ILE A 40 -7.74 -14.12 10.72
C ILE A 40 -7.93 -14.64 12.15
N ALA A 41 -9.18 -14.77 12.58
CA ALA A 41 -9.54 -15.29 13.90
C ALA A 41 -10.21 -16.67 13.81
N GLY A 42 -9.79 -17.61 14.65
CA GLY A 42 -10.37 -18.95 14.77
C GLY A 42 -9.35 -20.07 14.97
N GLN A 43 -9.85 -21.26 15.31
CA GLN A 43 -9.02 -22.46 15.44
C GLN A 43 -8.85 -23.12 14.06
N PHE A 44 -7.60 -23.20 13.60
CA PHE A 44 -7.19 -23.76 12.32
C PHE A 44 -5.97 -24.66 12.49
N ASP A 45 -5.61 -25.42 11.45
CA ASP A 45 -4.37 -26.20 11.44
C ASP A 45 -3.14 -25.28 11.47
N PRO A 46 -2.02 -25.71 12.09
CA PRO A 46 -0.87 -24.84 12.35
C PRO A 46 -0.29 -24.18 11.10
N MET A 47 0.14 -22.92 11.23
CA MET A 47 0.91 -22.14 10.24
C MET A 47 0.22 -21.82 8.91
N ILE A 48 -0.94 -22.38 8.61
CA ILE A 48 -1.69 -22.08 7.38
C ILE A 48 -2.12 -20.60 7.30
N PRO A 49 -2.83 -20.02 8.29
CA PRO A 49 -3.24 -18.62 8.21
C PRO A 49 -2.04 -17.66 8.36
N ASP A 50 -1.00 -18.07 9.07
CA ASP A 50 0.25 -17.31 9.24
C ASP A 50 1.00 -17.14 7.90
N ALA A 51 1.09 -18.23 7.11
CA ALA A 51 1.65 -18.20 5.75
C ALA A 51 0.82 -17.33 4.80
N GLU A 52 -0.50 -17.31 4.97
CA GLU A 52 -1.41 -16.49 4.18
C GLU A 52 -1.27 -14.99 4.48
N CYS A 53 -1.11 -14.60 5.75
CA CYS A 53 -0.80 -13.21 6.11
C CYS A 53 0.50 -12.73 5.43
N LEU A 54 1.55 -13.56 5.42
CA LEU A 54 2.79 -13.25 4.69
C LEU A 54 2.57 -13.17 3.17
N LYS A 55 1.73 -14.03 2.59
CA LYS A 55 1.37 -13.96 1.17
C LYS A 55 0.65 -12.66 0.82
N ILE A 56 -0.31 -12.22 1.64
CA ILE A 56 -1.05 -10.97 1.46
C ILE A 56 -0.10 -9.76 1.51
N ILE A 57 0.83 -9.72 2.48
CA ILE A 57 1.87 -8.69 2.55
C ILE A 57 2.71 -8.70 1.26
N CYS A 58 3.20 -9.86 0.84
CA CYS A 58 4.03 -9.98 -0.36
C CYS A 58 3.30 -9.55 -1.64
N GLU A 59 2.01 -9.88 -1.80
CA GLU A 59 1.21 -9.46 -2.95
C GLU A 59 0.97 -7.96 -2.98
N ILE A 60 0.56 -7.36 -1.84
CA ILE A 60 0.31 -5.92 -1.74
C ILE A 60 1.59 -5.12 -2.02
N LEU A 61 2.71 -5.47 -1.37
CA LEU A 61 3.98 -4.75 -1.56
C LEU A 61 4.56 -4.94 -2.97
N SER A 62 4.38 -6.12 -3.58
CA SER A 62 4.81 -6.35 -4.97
C SER A 62 3.95 -5.56 -5.97
N GLY A 63 2.63 -5.52 -5.76
CA GLY A 63 1.70 -4.76 -6.61
C GLY A 63 1.93 -3.24 -6.54
N LEU A 64 2.32 -2.73 -5.38
CA LEU A 64 2.67 -1.32 -5.17
C LEU A 64 4.08 -0.94 -5.69
N GLN A 65 4.89 -1.92 -6.11
CA GLN A 65 6.23 -1.71 -6.72
C GLN A 65 7.12 -0.74 -5.91
N LEU A 66 7.15 -0.86 -4.58
CA LEU A 66 7.68 0.16 -3.65
C LEU A 66 9.22 0.27 -3.59
N GLY A 67 9.94 -0.26 -4.57
CA GLY A 67 11.39 -0.34 -4.51
C GLY A 67 11.82 -1.07 -3.24
N ASN A 68 12.87 -0.59 -2.58
CA ASN A 68 13.68 -1.41 -1.69
C ASN A 68 14.55 -0.56 -0.70
N PHE A 69 14.77 -0.98 0.57
CA PHE A 69 15.71 -0.41 1.60
C PHE A 69 15.84 -1.28 2.88
N LEU A 70 16.97 -1.27 3.61
CA LEU A 70 17.10 -1.83 4.98
C LEU A 70 18.14 -1.04 5.80
N ILE A 71 17.80 -0.63 7.02
CA ILE A 71 18.75 -0.05 7.98
C ILE A 71 18.54 -0.70 9.35
N LYS A 72 19.59 -1.31 9.91
CA LYS A 72 19.66 -1.84 11.28
C LYS A 72 20.62 -1.01 12.12
N MET A 73 20.37 -0.91 13.43
CA MET A 73 21.40 -0.42 14.35
C MET A 73 22.52 -1.45 14.52
N PRO A 74 23.79 -1.03 14.65
CA PRO A 74 24.90 -1.93 14.98
C PRO A 74 24.68 -2.66 16.29
N TRP A 75 25.04 -3.96 16.34
CA TRP A 75 24.97 -4.77 17.56
C TRP A 75 25.79 -4.19 18.73
N THR A 76 26.87 -3.44 18.44
CA THR A 76 27.68 -2.73 19.43
C THR A 76 26.84 -1.81 20.31
N ASP A 77 25.88 -1.11 19.71
CA ASP A 77 25.11 -0.07 20.36
C ASP A 77 23.97 -0.70 21.18
N VAL A 78 23.37 -1.76 20.64
CA VAL A 78 22.37 -2.62 21.32
C VAL A 78 23.00 -3.26 22.57
N ARG A 79 24.17 -3.89 22.42
CA ARG A 79 24.93 -4.48 23.53
C ARG A 79 25.28 -3.44 24.58
N HIS A 80 25.74 -2.26 24.17
CA HIS A 80 26.07 -1.18 25.10
C HIS A 80 24.83 -0.80 25.93
N GLU A 81 23.66 -0.60 25.31
CA GLU A 81 22.42 -0.30 26.04
C GLU A 81 21.99 -1.42 27.01
N MET A 82 22.06 -2.69 26.58
CA MET A 82 21.71 -3.83 27.44
C MET A 82 22.56 -3.89 28.71
N VAL A 83 23.86 -3.63 28.59
CA VAL A 83 24.78 -3.66 29.74
C VAL A 83 24.66 -2.38 30.59
N THR A 84 24.71 -1.19 29.97
CA THR A 84 24.82 0.07 30.74
C THR A 84 23.50 0.65 31.22
N LYS A 85 22.40 0.52 30.44
CA LYS A 85 21.09 1.09 30.81
C LYS A 85 20.14 0.06 31.41
N LYS A 86 20.18 -1.19 30.93
CA LYS A 86 19.29 -2.26 31.40
C LYS A 86 19.92 -3.14 32.49
N GLY A 87 21.22 -3.01 32.74
CA GLY A 87 21.92 -3.71 33.82
C GLY A 87 22.09 -5.21 33.61
N LEU A 88 22.04 -5.70 32.37
CA LEU A 88 22.36 -7.10 32.09
C LEU A 88 23.86 -7.34 32.25
N ALA A 89 24.21 -8.50 32.82
CA ALA A 89 25.60 -8.93 32.86
C ALA A 89 26.16 -9.08 31.42
N PRO A 90 27.42 -8.66 31.15
CA PRO A 90 27.99 -8.70 29.80
C PRO A 90 27.88 -10.07 29.13
N GLU A 91 28.10 -11.14 29.89
CA GLU A 91 28.04 -12.52 29.42
C GLU A 91 26.62 -12.97 29.03
N VAL A 92 25.59 -12.33 29.59
CA VAL A 92 24.19 -12.54 29.19
C VAL A 92 23.93 -11.81 27.87
N ALA A 93 24.41 -10.57 27.74
CA ALA A 93 24.27 -9.80 26.50
C ALA A 93 25.03 -10.48 25.34
N ASP A 94 26.24 -10.99 25.58
CA ASP A 94 27.04 -11.70 24.57
C ASP A 94 26.33 -12.99 24.09
N ARG A 95 25.79 -13.81 25.00
CA ARG A 95 24.98 -14.99 24.63
C ARG A 95 23.69 -14.65 23.86
N ILE A 96 23.15 -13.44 24.03
CA ILE A 96 22.02 -12.96 23.22
C ILE A 96 22.54 -12.52 21.84
N GLY A 97 23.72 -11.89 21.78
CA GLY A 97 24.41 -11.49 20.55
C GLY A 97 24.69 -12.66 19.60
N ASP A 98 25.16 -13.79 20.14
CA ASP A 98 25.36 -15.06 19.40
C ASP A 98 24.19 -15.37 18.45
N TYR A 99 22.96 -15.09 18.90
CA TYR A 99 21.72 -15.37 18.17
C TYR A 99 21.16 -14.17 17.44
N VAL A 100 21.12 -12.99 18.07
CA VAL A 100 20.55 -11.75 17.49
C VAL A 100 21.27 -11.31 16.21
N GLN A 101 22.53 -11.70 16.04
CA GLN A 101 23.28 -11.43 14.80
C GLN A 101 22.94 -12.41 13.65
N CYS A 102 22.24 -13.52 13.92
CA CYS A 102 21.85 -14.50 12.89
C CYS A 102 20.61 -14.07 12.11
N HIS A 103 20.72 -14.09 10.79
CA HIS A 103 19.60 -13.97 9.86
C HIS A 103 19.84 -14.83 8.61
N GLY A 104 18.78 -15.32 7.97
CA GLY A 104 18.89 -16.23 6.82
C GLY A 104 17.55 -16.82 6.39
N GLY A 105 17.60 -17.85 5.53
CA GLY A 105 16.40 -18.61 5.12
C GLY A 105 16.16 -19.86 5.98
N VAL A 106 15.45 -20.84 5.41
CA VAL A 106 15.16 -22.13 6.04
C VAL A 106 16.40 -22.86 6.58
N SER A 107 17.57 -22.71 5.93
CA SER A 107 18.83 -23.30 6.38
C SER A 107 19.27 -22.83 7.77
N LEU A 108 18.95 -21.59 8.17
CA LEU A 108 19.21 -21.11 9.52
C LEU A 108 18.30 -21.80 10.55
N VAL A 109 17.03 -22.06 10.21
CA VAL A 109 16.10 -22.83 11.06
C VAL A 109 16.65 -24.23 11.29
N GLU A 110 17.16 -24.88 10.25
CA GLU A 110 17.79 -26.22 10.34
C GLU A 110 19.08 -26.22 11.17
N GLN A 111 19.89 -25.15 11.11
CA GLN A 111 21.07 -25.00 11.96
C GLN A 111 20.69 -24.84 13.44
N LEU A 112 19.68 -24.03 13.76
CA LEU A 112 19.23 -23.82 15.15
C LEU A 112 18.60 -25.07 15.78
N PHE A 113 18.00 -25.95 14.97
CA PHE A 113 17.57 -27.28 15.44
C PHE A 113 18.72 -28.14 15.98
N GLN A 114 19.95 -27.91 15.50
CA GLN A 114 21.15 -28.62 15.96
C GLN A 114 21.88 -27.89 17.11
N ASP A 115 21.46 -26.68 17.51
CA ASP A 115 22.10 -25.96 18.62
C ASP A 115 21.80 -26.67 19.96
N PRO A 116 22.82 -27.10 20.73
CA PRO A 116 22.63 -27.82 22.00
C PRO A 116 21.91 -27.02 23.09
N ARG A 117 21.93 -25.68 23.03
CA ARG A 117 21.27 -24.76 23.98
C ARG A 117 19.79 -24.59 23.64
N LEU A 118 19.45 -24.48 22.35
CA LEU A 118 18.06 -24.32 21.91
C LEU A 118 17.30 -25.66 21.91
N SER A 119 17.95 -26.76 21.52
CA SER A 119 17.34 -28.10 21.50
C SER A 119 16.96 -28.65 22.89
N GLN A 120 17.48 -28.08 23.97
CA GLN A 120 17.06 -28.38 25.34
C GLN A 120 15.82 -27.57 25.79
N ASN A 121 15.47 -26.49 25.07
CA ASN A 121 14.33 -25.65 25.41
C ASN A 121 13.09 -26.07 24.60
N LYS A 122 12.07 -26.57 25.31
CA LYS A 122 10.81 -27.03 24.71
C LYS A 122 10.10 -25.96 23.87
N GLN A 123 10.04 -24.71 24.36
CA GLN A 123 9.38 -23.61 23.65
C GLN A 123 10.15 -23.22 22.38
N ALA A 124 11.49 -23.22 22.45
CA ALA A 124 12.32 -22.95 21.27
C ALA A 124 12.14 -24.06 20.21
N LEU A 125 12.08 -25.33 20.62
CA LEU A 125 11.79 -26.44 19.71
C LEU A 125 10.39 -26.37 19.08
N GLU A 126 9.38 -25.93 19.82
CA GLU A 126 8.03 -25.72 19.29
C GLU A 126 8.04 -24.60 18.23
N GLY A 127 8.59 -23.42 18.56
CA GLY A 127 8.72 -22.32 17.60
C GLY A 127 9.57 -22.64 16.35
N LEU A 128 10.64 -23.43 16.49
CA LEU A 128 11.45 -23.87 15.34
C LEU A 128 10.69 -24.85 14.43
N ARG A 129 9.79 -25.69 14.97
CA ARG A 129 8.92 -26.58 14.16
C ARG A 129 7.90 -25.78 13.38
N ASP A 130 7.27 -24.82 14.04
CA ASP A 130 6.31 -23.91 13.42
C ASP A 130 6.97 -23.07 12.32
N LEU A 131 8.18 -22.54 12.56
CA LEU A 131 8.96 -21.85 11.53
C LEU A 131 9.33 -22.75 10.35
N LYS A 132 9.71 -24.02 10.60
CA LYS A 132 10.00 -24.97 9.52
C LYS A 132 8.76 -25.23 8.66
N LEU A 133 7.61 -25.51 9.29
CA LEU A 133 6.34 -25.73 8.60
C LEU A 133 5.89 -24.48 7.81
N LEU A 134 6.11 -23.29 8.38
CA LEU A 134 5.89 -22.02 7.70
C LEU A 134 6.76 -21.89 6.44
N PHE A 135 8.06 -22.20 6.50
CA PHE A 135 8.94 -22.18 5.32
C PHE A 135 8.52 -23.20 4.24
N GLU A 136 7.99 -24.35 4.62
CA GLU A 136 7.39 -25.31 3.67
C GLU A 136 6.19 -24.67 2.94
N TYR A 137 5.28 -24.01 3.65
CA TYR A 137 4.12 -23.32 3.06
C TYR A 137 4.49 -22.09 2.22
N LEU A 138 5.43 -21.27 2.68
CA LEU A 138 5.95 -20.11 1.92
C LEU A 138 6.61 -20.53 0.59
N THR A 139 7.17 -21.75 0.56
CA THR A 139 7.77 -22.33 -0.65
C THR A 139 6.67 -22.76 -1.63
N LEU A 140 5.59 -23.38 -1.15
CA LEU A 140 4.41 -23.68 -1.97
C LEU A 140 3.72 -22.41 -2.50
N PHE A 141 3.73 -21.32 -1.73
CA PHE A 141 3.23 -20.00 -2.14
C PHE A 141 4.19 -19.21 -3.05
N GLY A 142 5.40 -19.71 -3.30
CA GLY A 142 6.40 -19.08 -4.17
C GLY A 142 6.85 -17.71 -3.68
N ILE A 143 7.07 -17.55 -2.37
CA ILE A 143 7.50 -16.29 -1.74
C ILE A 143 8.69 -16.42 -0.77
N THR A 144 9.27 -17.61 -0.63
CA THR A 144 10.42 -17.87 0.28
C THR A 144 11.63 -16.98 -0.01
N ASP A 145 11.83 -16.57 -1.26
CA ASP A 145 12.88 -15.62 -1.69
C ASP A 145 12.75 -14.22 -1.06
N LYS A 146 11.54 -13.86 -0.60
CA LYS A 146 11.24 -12.56 0.02
C LYS A 146 11.28 -12.59 1.55
N ILE A 147 11.53 -13.75 2.16
CA ILE A 147 11.44 -13.96 3.60
C ILE A 147 12.82 -14.24 4.19
N SER A 148 13.29 -13.34 5.06
CA SER A 148 14.45 -13.57 5.92
C SER A 148 13.96 -13.87 7.33
N PHE A 149 14.27 -15.06 7.85
CA PHE A 149 14.19 -15.34 9.27
C PHE A 149 15.33 -14.61 9.98
N ASP A 150 14.99 -13.87 11.04
CA ASP A 150 15.88 -12.87 11.64
C ASP A 150 15.65 -12.80 13.15
N LEU A 151 16.66 -13.22 13.92
CA LEU A 151 16.54 -13.32 15.37
C LEU A 151 16.69 -11.97 16.09
N SER A 152 16.99 -10.89 15.35
CA SER A 152 16.95 -9.52 15.89
C SER A 152 15.53 -8.93 15.99
N LEU A 153 14.53 -9.57 15.36
CA LEU A 153 13.15 -9.07 15.36
C LEU A 153 12.41 -9.40 16.67
N ALA A 154 12.55 -8.51 17.65
CA ALA A 154 11.78 -8.53 18.90
C ALA A 154 10.83 -7.33 18.98
N ARG A 155 9.52 -7.55 18.82
CA ARG A 155 8.47 -6.51 18.92
C ARG A 155 7.18 -7.07 19.50
N GLY A 156 6.35 -6.21 20.11
CA GLY A 156 5.00 -6.57 20.57
C GLY A 156 4.94 -7.71 21.57
N LEU A 157 6.01 -7.91 22.36
CA LEU A 157 6.15 -9.01 23.32
C LEU A 157 5.07 -9.02 24.42
N ASP A 158 4.32 -7.92 24.57
CA ASP A 158 3.21 -7.80 25.50
C ASP A 158 1.95 -8.58 25.04
N TYR A 159 1.86 -8.96 23.75
CA TYR A 159 0.66 -9.62 23.19
C TYR A 159 0.91 -10.68 22.10
N TYR A 160 2.05 -10.68 21.40
CA TYR A 160 2.37 -11.75 20.44
C TYR A 160 2.76 -13.04 21.16
N THR A 161 2.22 -14.17 20.69
CA THR A 161 2.32 -15.51 21.29
C THR A 161 2.97 -16.54 20.35
N GLY A 162 3.13 -16.19 19.07
CA GLY A 162 3.72 -17.05 18.05
C GLY A 162 4.63 -16.27 17.11
N VAL A 163 4.48 -16.45 15.80
CA VAL A 163 5.29 -15.74 14.80
C VAL A 163 5.11 -14.22 14.88
N ILE A 164 6.19 -13.51 14.57
CA ILE A 164 6.23 -12.06 14.41
C ILE A 164 6.90 -11.78 13.07
N TYR A 165 6.35 -10.86 12.28
CA TYR A 165 6.93 -10.45 11.00
C TYR A 165 6.88 -8.93 10.81
N GLU A 166 7.90 -8.41 10.14
CA GLU A 166 8.05 -7.01 9.81
C GLU A 166 8.51 -6.91 8.35
N ALA A 167 7.73 -6.20 7.53
CA ALA A 167 8.06 -5.93 6.15
C ALA A 167 8.87 -4.63 6.05
N VAL A 168 10.14 -4.82 5.69
CA VAL A 168 11.09 -3.81 5.18
C VAL A 168 11.45 -4.28 3.75
N LEU A 169 12.42 -3.70 3.03
CA LEU A 169 12.70 -4.13 1.64
C LEU A 169 14.24 -4.28 1.41
N LEU A 170 14.79 -4.32 0.18
CA LEU A 170 16.22 -4.69 -0.06
C LEU A 170 16.96 -3.86 -1.16
N GLN A 171 17.47 -2.67 -0.80
CA GLN A 171 17.81 -1.45 -1.60
C GLN A 171 18.06 -1.50 -3.13
N THR A 172 17.48 -0.55 -3.91
CA THR A 172 17.76 -0.37 -5.36
C THR A 172 18.99 0.51 -5.66
N PRO A 173 19.99 0.05 -6.44
CA PRO A 173 21.26 0.77 -6.65
C PRO A 173 21.18 2.16 -7.28
N ALA A 174 20.15 2.45 -8.07
CA ALA A 174 20.01 3.73 -8.79
C ALA A 174 19.65 4.94 -7.91
N GLN A 175 19.47 4.73 -6.60
CA GLN A 175 19.10 5.77 -5.62
C GLN A 175 20.20 6.01 -4.58
N ALA A 176 21.42 5.52 -4.82
CA ALA A 176 22.53 5.61 -3.86
C ALA A 176 23.25 6.97 -3.83
N GLU A 177 22.89 7.91 -4.72
CA GLU A 177 23.50 9.25 -4.81
C GLU A 177 22.69 10.36 -4.13
N GLU A 178 21.44 10.10 -3.73
CA GLU A 178 20.64 11.03 -2.91
C GLU A 178 20.67 10.61 -1.44
N GLU A 179 20.49 11.59 -0.54
CA GLU A 179 20.46 11.41 0.93
C GLU A 179 19.70 10.13 1.33
N PRO A 180 20.26 9.28 2.22
CA PRO A 180 19.66 8.01 2.60
C PRO A 180 18.35 8.27 3.35
N LEU A 181 17.24 8.30 2.58
CA LEU A 181 15.89 8.26 3.10
C LEU A 181 15.79 7.05 4.03
N ASN A 182 15.79 7.32 5.33
CA ASN A 182 15.70 6.32 6.39
C ASN A 182 14.25 5.83 6.47
N VAL A 183 13.85 5.11 5.42
CA VAL A 183 12.53 4.50 5.34
C VAL A 183 12.55 3.28 6.25
N GLY A 184 11.58 3.21 7.15
CA GLY A 184 11.40 2.07 8.05
C GLY A 184 10.32 1.12 7.54
N SER A 185 10.06 0.09 8.35
CA SER A 185 8.89 -0.80 8.29
C SER A 185 7.64 -0.24 7.59
N VAL A 186 7.12 -0.96 6.60
CA VAL A 186 5.90 -0.62 5.84
C VAL A 186 4.70 -1.49 6.23
N ALA A 187 4.94 -2.68 6.77
CA ALA A 187 3.92 -3.51 7.39
C ALA A 187 4.52 -4.31 8.55
N ALA A 188 3.71 -4.70 9.52
CA ALA A 188 4.11 -5.57 10.62
C ALA A 188 2.93 -6.41 11.10
N GLY A 189 3.19 -7.53 11.76
CA GLY A 189 2.14 -8.37 12.30
C GLY A 189 2.68 -9.60 13.02
N GLY A 190 1.79 -10.54 13.31
CA GLY A 190 2.11 -11.77 14.01
C GLY A 190 0.88 -12.46 14.60
N ARG A 191 1.13 -13.49 15.40
CA ARG A 191 0.13 -14.33 16.08
C ARG A 191 -0.04 -13.94 17.55
N TYR A 192 -1.28 -13.78 18.03
CA TYR A 192 -1.62 -13.21 19.34
C TYR A 192 -2.85 -13.90 19.97
N ASP A 193 -2.74 -15.20 20.26
CA ASP A 193 -3.87 -16.09 20.58
C ASP A 193 -4.58 -15.81 21.92
N GLU A 194 -3.93 -15.07 22.83
CA GLU A 194 -4.44 -14.77 24.17
C GLU A 194 -5.19 -13.43 24.25
N LEU A 195 -5.05 -12.54 23.26
CA LEU A 195 -5.55 -11.17 23.35
C LEU A 195 -7.08 -11.09 23.46
N VAL A 196 -7.79 -11.95 22.73
CA VAL A 196 -9.26 -12.02 22.76
C VAL A 196 -9.76 -12.55 24.11
N ALA A 197 -9.02 -13.47 24.73
CA ALA A 197 -9.39 -14.06 26.03
C ALA A 197 -9.41 -13.03 27.16
N MET A 198 -8.66 -11.92 27.04
CA MET A 198 -8.69 -10.81 28.00
C MET A 198 -10.03 -10.07 28.03
N PHE A 199 -10.84 -10.16 26.97
CA PHE A 199 -12.13 -9.48 26.83
C PHE A 199 -13.34 -10.42 26.94
N ASP A 200 -13.15 -11.74 26.87
CA ASP A 200 -14.21 -12.71 27.15
C ASP A 200 -14.37 -12.91 28.67
N PRO A 201 -15.54 -12.65 29.28
CA PRO A 201 -15.81 -12.93 30.68
C PRO A 201 -15.58 -14.40 31.11
N LYS A 202 -15.54 -15.34 30.16
CA LYS A 202 -15.26 -16.76 30.39
C LYS A 202 -13.83 -17.19 30.06
N GLY A 203 -13.01 -16.28 29.52
CA GLY A 203 -11.61 -16.53 29.18
C GLY A 203 -11.38 -17.57 28.07
N HIS A 204 -12.33 -17.77 27.14
CA HIS A 204 -12.07 -18.64 25.99
C HIS A 204 -11.00 -18.02 25.10
N LYS A 205 -10.01 -18.83 24.75
CA LYS A 205 -8.98 -18.46 23.79
C LYS A 205 -9.53 -18.52 22.38
N VAL A 206 -9.28 -17.47 21.61
CA VAL A 206 -9.57 -17.41 20.18
C VAL A 206 -8.25 -17.14 19.48
N PRO A 207 -7.64 -18.17 18.85
CA PRO A 207 -6.39 -17.99 18.14
C PRO A 207 -6.53 -16.95 17.03
N CYS A 208 -5.55 -16.06 16.92
CA CYS A 208 -5.58 -14.90 16.03
C CYS A 208 -4.21 -14.68 15.41
N VAL A 209 -4.17 -14.43 14.11
CA VAL A 209 -2.98 -13.98 13.39
C VAL A 209 -3.38 -12.88 12.41
N GLY A 210 -2.55 -11.85 12.30
CA GLY A 210 -2.93 -10.64 11.57
C GLY A 210 -1.75 -9.79 11.15
N LEU A 211 -2.04 -8.79 10.33
CA LEU A 211 -1.06 -7.87 9.74
C LEU A 211 -1.63 -6.45 9.67
N SER A 212 -0.74 -5.48 9.85
CA SER A 212 -1.03 -4.04 9.77
C SER A 212 -0.13 -3.41 8.72
N ILE A 213 -0.70 -2.64 7.80
CA ILE A 213 0.03 -1.90 6.77
C ILE A 213 0.04 -0.41 7.09
N GLY A 214 1.25 0.17 7.16
CA GLY A 214 1.48 1.60 7.41
C GLY A 214 1.30 2.44 6.15
N VAL A 215 0.05 2.64 5.72
CA VAL A 215 -0.28 3.24 4.42
C VAL A 215 0.26 4.66 4.21
N GLU A 216 0.51 5.43 5.26
CA GLU A 216 1.06 6.79 5.13
C GLU A 216 2.47 6.80 4.55
N ARG A 217 3.30 5.83 4.92
CA ARG A 217 4.64 5.65 4.36
C ARG A 217 4.56 5.22 2.90
N ILE A 218 3.57 4.39 2.55
CA ILE A 218 3.29 3.98 1.17
C ILE A 218 2.87 5.19 0.33
N PHE A 219 1.95 6.03 0.81
CA PHE A 219 1.53 7.24 0.11
C PHE A 219 2.71 8.18 -0.17
N TYR A 220 3.58 8.40 0.82
CA TYR A 220 4.79 9.21 0.63
C TYR A 220 5.71 8.64 -0.46
N ILE A 221 6.01 7.33 -0.43
CA ILE A 221 6.89 6.68 -1.43
C ILE A 221 6.29 6.79 -2.84
N VAL A 222 4.99 6.51 -2.99
CA VAL A 222 4.28 6.61 -4.27
C VAL A 222 4.29 8.05 -4.77
N GLU A 223 4.02 9.03 -3.92
CA GLU A 223 4.02 10.46 -4.30
C GLU A 223 5.40 10.92 -4.78
N GLN A 224 6.49 10.53 -4.09
CA GLN A 224 7.85 10.85 -4.53
C GLN A 224 8.21 10.16 -5.85
N ARG A 225 7.81 8.90 -6.04
CA ARG A 225 8.03 8.19 -7.31
C ARG A 225 7.30 8.85 -8.48
N MET A 226 6.05 9.27 -8.30
CA MET A 226 5.29 9.98 -9.34
C MET A 226 5.93 11.34 -9.67
N LYS A 227 6.39 12.09 -8.66
CA LYS A 227 7.16 13.33 -8.85
C LYS A 227 8.44 13.10 -9.65
N ALA A 228 9.21 12.06 -9.34
CA ALA A 228 10.45 11.71 -10.04
C ALA A 228 10.22 11.31 -11.51
N LEU A 229 9.09 10.66 -11.81
CA LEU A 229 8.66 10.33 -13.19
C LEU A 229 8.06 11.53 -13.95
N GLY A 230 7.86 12.68 -13.29
CA GLY A 230 7.15 13.83 -13.88
C GLY A 230 5.65 13.59 -14.08
N GLU A 231 5.09 12.54 -13.49
CA GLU A 231 3.67 12.18 -13.62
C GLU A 231 2.79 13.14 -12.81
N LYS A 232 1.91 13.85 -13.51
CA LYS A 232 1.01 14.81 -12.90
C LYS A 232 -0.20 14.10 -12.30
N ILE A 233 -0.19 13.92 -10.98
CA ILE A 233 -1.31 13.36 -10.21
C ILE A 233 -2.57 14.18 -10.49
N ARG A 234 -3.62 13.51 -10.98
CA ARG A 234 -4.91 14.14 -11.27
C ARG A 234 -5.83 14.02 -10.05
N ALA A 235 -6.35 15.16 -9.58
CA ALA A 235 -7.34 15.21 -8.50
C ALA A 235 -8.77 14.92 -8.97
N THR A 236 -9.01 14.80 -10.29
CA THR A 236 -10.33 14.50 -10.86
C THR A 236 -10.21 13.48 -11.99
N GLU A 237 -11.24 12.65 -12.13
CA GLU A 237 -11.36 11.62 -13.18
C GLU A 237 -12.00 12.15 -14.47
N THR A 238 -12.13 13.47 -14.61
CA THR A 238 -12.85 14.14 -15.70
C THR A 238 -12.23 13.83 -17.06
N GLN A 239 -12.99 13.18 -17.92
CA GLN A 239 -12.56 12.69 -19.22
C GLN A 239 -12.66 13.75 -20.31
N VAL A 240 -13.68 14.61 -20.23
CA VAL A 240 -14.04 15.56 -21.28
C VAL A 240 -14.40 16.93 -20.69
N PHE A 241 -13.91 18.00 -21.32
CA PHE A 241 -14.34 19.36 -21.02
C PHE A 241 -15.15 19.96 -22.17
N VAL A 242 -16.38 20.42 -21.90
CA VAL A 242 -17.24 21.07 -22.89
C VAL A 242 -16.91 22.57 -22.96
N ALA A 243 -16.35 22.99 -24.08
CA ALA A 243 -15.90 24.35 -24.32
C ALA A 243 -16.64 25.03 -25.49
N THR A 244 -16.51 26.35 -25.55
CA THR A 244 -16.93 27.16 -26.70
C THR A 244 -16.07 28.42 -26.82
N PRO A 245 -15.75 28.90 -28.04
CA PRO A 245 -15.15 30.21 -28.27
C PRO A 245 -16.17 31.35 -28.28
N GLN A 246 -17.48 31.05 -28.35
CA GLN A 246 -18.52 32.03 -28.65
C GLN A 246 -19.32 32.46 -27.42
N LYS A 247 -20.03 33.58 -27.57
CA LYS A 247 -20.92 34.14 -26.55
C LYS A 247 -22.33 33.53 -26.69
N ASN A 248 -23.08 33.50 -25.59
CA ASN A 248 -24.46 33.00 -25.51
C ASN A 248 -24.64 31.48 -25.73
N PHE A 249 -23.56 30.69 -25.77
CA PHE A 249 -23.58 29.24 -25.95
C PHE A 249 -23.87 28.41 -24.69
N LEU A 250 -24.25 29.05 -23.56
CA LEU A 250 -24.48 28.33 -22.29
C LEU A 250 -25.55 27.24 -22.41
N GLN A 251 -26.66 27.50 -23.12
CA GLN A 251 -27.74 26.52 -23.29
C GLN A 251 -27.29 25.29 -24.07
N GLU A 252 -26.49 25.47 -25.13
CA GLU A 252 -25.97 24.34 -25.92
C GLU A 252 -24.91 23.53 -25.16
N ARG A 253 -24.07 24.18 -24.35
CA ARG A 253 -23.16 23.45 -23.44
C ARG A 253 -23.93 22.66 -22.36
N LEU A 254 -25.02 23.23 -21.82
CA LEU A 254 -25.88 22.57 -20.85
C LEU A 254 -26.58 21.32 -21.42
N LYS A 255 -27.04 21.39 -22.68
CA LYS A 255 -27.57 20.21 -23.39
C LYS A 255 -26.49 19.16 -23.58
N LEU A 256 -25.33 19.55 -24.13
CA LEU A 256 -24.27 18.60 -24.45
C LEU A 256 -23.67 17.93 -23.20
N ILE A 257 -23.48 18.66 -22.10
CA ILE A 257 -22.95 18.04 -20.88
C ILE A 257 -23.94 17.06 -20.26
N ALA A 258 -25.25 17.31 -20.37
CA ALA A 258 -26.28 16.34 -19.97
C ALA A 258 -26.25 15.08 -20.85
N GLU A 259 -26.18 15.23 -22.18
CA GLU A 259 -26.02 14.12 -23.14
C GLU A 259 -24.79 13.24 -22.80
N LEU A 260 -23.67 13.86 -22.39
CA LEU A 260 -22.47 13.14 -21.97
C LEU A 260 -22.64 12.44 -20.62
N TRP A 261 -23.29 13.08 -19.64
CA TRP A 261 -23.56 12.47 -18.33
C TRP A 261 -24.54 11.30 -18.41
N ASP A 262 -25.60 11.42 -19.22
CA ASP A 262 -26.57 10.33 -19.47
C ASP A 262 -25.90 9.12 -20.14
N ALA A 263 -24.84 9.36 -20.94
CA ALA A 263 -23.98 8.33 -21.52
C ALA A 263 -22.86 7.82 -20.57
N GLY A 264 -22.83 8.26 -19.31
CA GLY A 264 -21.84 7.85 -18.31
C GLY A 264 -20.44 8.47 -18.48
N ILE A 265 -20.27 9.46 -19.34
CA ILE A 265 -18.98 10.14 -19.57
C ILE A 265 -18.77 11.20 -18.50
N LYS A 266 -17.59 11.20 -17.87
CA LYS A 266 -17.19 12.14 -16.82
C LYS A 266 -16.85 13.50 -17.43
N ALA A 267 -17.87 14.31 -17.70
CA ALA A 267 -17.75 15.60 -18.37
C ALA A 267 -17.85 16.81 -17.41
N GLU A 268 -17.13 17.89 -17.72
CA GLU A 268 -17.21 19.19 -17.04
C GLU A 268 -17.43 20.34 -18.04
N MET A 269 -17.90 21.49 -17.56
CA MET A 269 -17.97 22.74 -18.32
C MET A 269 -17.71 23.96 -17.41
N PRO A 270 -17.35 25.13 -17.95
CA PRO A 270 -17.14 26.31 -17.11
C PRO A 270 -18.48 26.92 -16.69
N TYR A 271 -18.64 27.19 -15.38
CA TYR A 271 -19.78 27.93 -14.81
C TYR A 271 -19.69 29.45 -15.08
N LYS A 272 -19.62 29.81 -16.37
CA LYS A 272 -19.62 31.19 -16.87
C LYS A 272 -20.45 31.25 -18.16
N ASN A 273 -21.27 32.28 -18.32
CA ASN A 273 -22.07 32.47 -19.54
C ASN A 273 -21.18 32.54 -20.78
N ASN A 274 -20.11 33.36 -20.70
CA ASN A 274 -19.24 33.72 -21.82
C ASN A 274 -17.73 33.56 -21.46
N PRO A 275 -17.22 32.31 -21.33
CA PRO A 275 -15.81 32.05 -21.06
C PRO A 275 -14.93 32.32 -22.30
N LYS A 276 -13.65 32.67 -22.11
CA LYS A 276 -12.69 32.73 -23.22
C LYS A 276 -12.18 31.32 -23.55
N LEU A 277 -12.02 30.96 -24.83
CA LEU A 277 -11.51 29.62 -25.21
C LEU A 277 -10.14 29.34 -24.58
N LEU A 278 -9.22 30.30 -24.63
CA LEU A 278 -7.88 30.17 -24.04
C LEU A 278 -7.93 29.78 -22.56
N SER A 279 -8.79 30.42 -21.75
CA SER A 279 -8.95 30.06 -20.32
C SER A 279 -9.56 28.67 -20.08
N GLN A 280 -10.32 28.13 -21.04
CA GLN A 280 -10.87 26.78 -20.97
C GLN A 280 -9.79 25.75 -21.29
N LEU A 281 -8.97 25.99 -22.32
CA LEU A 281 -7.84 25.12 -22.67
C LEU A 281 -6.78 25.08 -21.55
N HIS A 282 -6.39 26.23 -20.99
CA HIS A 282 -5.49 26.29 -19.84
C HIS A 282 -6.04 25.58 -18.60
N TYR A 283 -7.37 25.58 -18.39
CA TYR A 283 -7.97 24.81 -17.31
C TYR A 283 -7.72 23.31 -17.50
N CYS A 284 -7.94 22.80 -18.72
CA CYS A 284 -7.73 21.39 -19.04
C CYS A 284 -6.25 20.97 -18.96
N GLU A 285 -5.32 21.81 -19.44
CA GLU A 285 -3.87 21.61 -19.27
C GLU A 285 -3.49 21.59 -17.77
N ASN A 286 -4.13 22.44 -16.96
CA ASN A 286 -3.86 22.52 -15.52
C ASN A 286 -4.45 21.36 -14.71
N THR A 287 -5.63 20.83 -15.07
CA THR A 287 -6.28 19.70 -14.37
C THR A 287 -5.98 18.33 -14.99
N GLY A 288 -5.34 18.28 -16.16
CA GLY A 288 -4.99 17.04 -16.86
C GLY A 288 -6.17 16.39 -17.60
N ILE A 289 -7.22 17.14 -17.93
CA ILE A 289 -8.35 16.63 -18.73
C ILE A 289 -7.85 16.34 -20.16
N PRO A 290 -8.00 15.11 -20.71
CA PRO A 290 -7.35 14.73 -21.96
C PRO A 290 -8.06 15.28 -23.21
N LEU A 291 -9.39 15.45 -23.17
CA LEU A 291 -10.21 15.82 -24.31
C LEU A 291 -11.05 17.09 -24.05
N VAL A 292 -11.18 17.93 -25.07
CA VAL A 292 -12.06 19.11 -25.07
C VAL A 292 -13.03 18.99 -26.24
N VAL A 293 -14.33 19.06 -25.97
CA VAL A 293 -15.37 19.12 -27.00
C VAL A 293 -15.76 20.58 -27.20
N ILE A 294 -15.53 21.11 -28.39
CA ILE A 294 -15.75 22.51 -28.74
C ILE A 294 -17.03 22.63 -29.58
N ILE A 295 -17.96 23.46 -29.11
CA ILE A 295 -19.21 23.82 -29.80
C ILE A 295 -19.15 25.27 -30.29
N GLY A 296 -19.61 25.52 -31.51
CA GLY A 296 -19.85 26.86 -32.06
C GLY A 296 -21.00 26.87 -33.08
N GLU A 297 -21.35 28.05 -33.58
CA GLU A 297 -22.47 28.26 -34.52
C GLU A 297 -22.32 27.52 -35.84
N GLN A 298 -21.09 27.36 -36.35
CA GLN A 298 -20.86 26.66 -37.60
C GLN A 298 -21.03 25.15 -37.37
N GLU A 299 -20.41 24.63 -36.31
CA GLU A 299 -20.51 23.25 -35.89
C GLU A 299 -21.98 22.86 -35.63
N LEU A 300 -22.74 23.73 -34.96
CA LEU A 300 -24.18 23.52 -34.70
C LEU A 300 -25.02 23.49 -35.99
N LYS A 301 -24.71 24.34 -36.99
CA LYS A 301 -25.39 24.37 -38.30
C LYS A 301 -25.06 23.13 -39.15
N GLU A 302 -23.84 22.62 -39.02
CA GLU A 302 -23.33 21.44 -39.73
C GLU A 302 -23.68 20.12 -39.04
N GLY A 303 -24.24 20.14 -37.81
CA GLY A 303 -24.58 18.94 -37.03
C GLY A 303 -23.37 18.22 -36.43
N VAL A 304 -22.23 18.91 -36.34
CA VAL A 304 -20.95 18.38 -35.86
C VAL A 304 -20.52 19.02 -34.54
N VAL A 305 -19.50 18.45 -33.93
CA VAL A 305 -18.74 19.01 -32.80
C VAL A 305 -17.26 18.73 -33.03
N LYS A 306 -16.38 19.58 -32.49
CA LYS A 306 -14.92 19.39 -32.61
C LYS A 306 -14.36 18.76 -31.35
N ILE A 307 -13.74 17.59 -31.48
CA ILE A 307 -12.99 16.94 -30.39
C ILE A 307 -11.52 17.32 -30.53
N ARG A 308 -10.99 18.01 -29.53
CA ARG A 308 -9.59 18.41 -29.42
C ARG A 308 -8.88 17.58 -28.35
N SER A 309 -7.74 16.97 -28.69
CA SER A 309 -6.81 16.43 -27.69
C SER A 309 -6.03 17.58 -27.04
N VAL A 310 -5.94 17.58 -25.71
CA VAL A 310 -5.15 18.60 -24.99
C VAL A 310 -3.65 18.35 -25.18
N ALA A 311 -3.22 17.08 -25.16
CA ALA A 311 -1.82 16.70 -25.32
C ALA A 311 -1.30 16.91 -26.74
N SER A 312 -1.96 16.34 -27.77
CA SER A 312 -1.47 16.46 -29.15
C SER A 312 -1.88 17.75 -29.86
N ARG A 313 -2.85 18.49 -29.28
CA ARG A 313 -3.48 19.69 -29.87
C ARG A 313 -4.21 19.45 -31.19
N GLY A 314 -4.30 18.21 -31.66
CA GLY A 314 -5.07 17.82 -32.84
C GLY A 314 -6.58 17.96 -32.61
N GLU A 315 -7.28 18.47 -33.62
CA GLU A 315 -8.73 18.63 -33.64
C GLU A 315 -9.35 17.75 -34.74
N VAL A 316 -10.46 17.09 -34.43
CA VAL A 316 -11.26 16.32 -35.39
C VAL A 316 -12.72 16.74 -35.27
N ALA A 317 -13.35 17.03 -36.41
CA ALA A 317 -14.79 17.23 -36.48
C ALA A 317 -15.50 15.88 -36.52
N VAL A 318 -16.48 15.69 -35.65
CA VAL A 318 -17.24 14.45 -35.45
C VAL A 318 -18.71 14.82 -35.47
N LYS A 319 -19.58 14.00 -36.08
CA LYS A 319 -21.02 14.26 -36.01
C LYS A 319 -21.51 14.15 -34.57
N ARG A 320 -22.55 14.90 -34.20
CA ARG A 320 -23.09 14.85 -32.83
C ARG A 320 -23.63 13.45 -32.46
N GLU A 321 -24.14 12.69 -33.43
CA GLU A 321 -24.57 11.30 -33.26
C GLU A 321 -23.44 10.33 -32.86
N ASP A 322 -22.22 10.54 -33.38
CA ASP A 322 -21.06 9.66 -33.15
C ASP A 322 -20.20 10.07 -31.94
N LEU A 323 -20.51 11.22 -31.31
CA LEU A 323 -19.68 11.86 -30.29
C LEU A 323 -19.33 10.94 -29.11
N VAL A 324 -20.32 10.25 -28.56
CA VAL A 324 -20.15 9.37 -27.39
C VAL A 324 -19.19 8.23 -27.72
N THR A 325 -19.40 7.58 -28.86
CA THR A 325 -18.59 6.45 -29.34
C THR A 325 -17.14 6.87 -29.60
N GLU A 326 -16.92 8.02 -30.24
CA GLU A 326 -15.57 8.52 -30.54
C GLU A 326 -14.83 9.00 -29.27
N ILE A 327 -15.54 9.56 -28.28
CA ILE A 327 -14.96 9.84 -26.95
C ILE A 327 -14.52 8.53 -26.28
N GLN A 328 -15.42 7.55 -26.19
CA GLN A 328 -15.13 6.26 -25.53
C GLN A 328 -13.94 5.55 -26.19
N LYS A 329 -13.88 5.54 -27.53
CA LYS A 329 -12.75 5.02 -28.30
C LYS A 329 -11.43 5.70 -27.91
N ARG A 330 -11.36 7.03 -27.98
CA ARG A 330 -10.12 7.78 -27.65
C ARG A 330 -9.66 7.57 -26.21
N LEU A 331 -10.60 7.42 -25.28
CA LEU A 331 -10.31 7.14 -23.87
C LEU A 331 -9.86 5.69 -23.61
N SER A 332 -10.09 4.77 -24.56
CA SER A 332 -9.54 3.39 -24.52
C SER A 332 -8.20 3.24 -25.24
N GLU A 333 -7.85 4.21 -26.10
CA GLU A 333 -6.58 4.30 -26.84
C GLU A 333 -5.52 5.16 -26.10
N SER A 334 -5.87 5.77 -24.97
CA SER A 334 -5.02 6.67 -24.16
C SER A 334 -4.62 6.05 -22.81
#